data_AF-A0A350RE43-F1
#
_entry.id   AF-A0A350RE43-F1
#
_cell.length_a   1.000
_cell.length_b   1.000
_cell.length_c   1.000
_cell.angle_alpha   90.00
_cell.angle_beta   90.00
_cell.angle_gamma   90.00
#
_symmetry.space_group_name_H-M   'P 1'
#
loop_
_entity.id
_entity.type
_entity.pdbx_description
1 polymer ?
#
loop_
_entity_poly.entity_id
_entity_poly.type
_entity_poly.pdbx_seq_one_letter_code
_entity_poly.pdbx_strand_id
1 'polypeptide(L)'
;MLSLSAEVEEMERDEERLNMLREAIYLTDEILSEAKENHRTQLDPTVRAKLVHGRDWRMRYLKHLEEGGPMLEAGDEWSMHQGHDLAIEWGYEVWDENRIGLRCRSCDDWVQLYDVEESSSALSVAELYLEHETHTVVSWRRGLDAGIECVTCGAVDEEGFPLLGAPVSAWFDSVWNG
;
A
#
# COMPACT_ATOMS: atom_id res chain seq x y z
N MET A 1 -4.36 6.11 -28.39
CA MET A 1 -3.08 5.52 -28.82
C MET A 1 -2.02 6.15 -27.95
N LEU A 2 -1.49 5.41 -26.98
CA LEU A 2 -0.30 5.83 -26.24
C LEU A 2 0.89 5.81 -27.22
N SER A 3 1.86 6.71 -27.02
CA SER A 3 3.10 6.73 -27.80
C SER A 3 3.93 5.50 -27.47
N LEU A 4 4.58 4.85 -28.45
CA LEU A 4 5.54 3.75 -28.22
C LEU A 4 6.61 4.11 -27.17
N SER A 5 6.96 5.40 -27.04
CA SER A 5 7.88 5.86 -26.01
C SER A 5 7.32 5.74 -24.59
N ALA A 6 6.02 6.00 -24.41
CA ALA A 6 5.36 5.91 -23.11
C ALA A 6 5.20 4.44 -22.66
N GLU A 7 4.94 3.55 -23.61
CA GLU A 7 4.86 2.10 -23.36
C GLU A 7 6.22 1.51 -22.94
N VAL A 8 7.32 1.95 -23.57
CA VAL A 8 8.68 1.53 -23.19
C VAL A 8 9.06 2.05 -21.80
N GLU A 9 8.78 3.32 -21.50
CA GLU A 9 9.04 3.89 -20.17
C GLU A 9 8.20 3.21 -19.07
N GLU A 10 6.98 2.78 -19.37
CA GLU A 10 6.12 2.03 -18.44
C GLU A 10 6.70 0.64 -18.16
N MET A 11 7.13 -0.07 -19.21
CA MET A 11 7.78 -1.37 -19.06
C MET A 11 9.08 -1.29 -18.25
N GLU A 12 9.91 -0.27 -18.47
CA GLU A 12 11.15 -0.08 -17.71
C GLU A 12 10.86 0.18 -16.21
N ARG A 13 9.84 0.99 -15.89
CA ARG A 13 9.39 1.22 -14.51
C ARG A 13 8.86 -0.05 -13.85
N ASP A 14 8.12 -0.87 -14.58
CA ASP A 14 7.59 -2.12 -14.05
C ASP A 14 8.68 -3.17 -13.81
N GLU A 15 9.69 -3.23 -14.66
CA GLU A 15 10.88 -4.07 -14.44
C GLU A 15 11.68 -3.62 -13.22
N GLU A 16 11.85 -2.32 -13.02
CA GLU A 16 12.48 -1.76 -11.82
C GLU A 16 11.70 -2.13 -10.55
N ARG A 17 10.37 -1.98 -10.56
CA ARG A 17 9.49 -2.37 -9.44
C ARG A 17 9.59 -3.86 -9.12
N LEU A 18 9.61 -4.72 -10.14
CA LEU A 18 9.81 -6.16 -9.97
C LEU A 18 11.15 -6.49 -9.32
N ASN A 19 12.22 -5.80 -9.72
CA ASN A 19 13.55 -6.00 -9.14
C ASN A 19 13.59 -5.55 -7.67
N MET A 20 12.96 -4.43 -7.33
CA MET A 20 12.82 -3.99 -5.94
C MET A 20 12.03 -5.01 -5.09
N LEU A 21 10.96 -5.59 -5.64
CA LEU A 21 10.17 -6.61 -4.95
C LEU A 21 11.00 -7.88 -4.68
N ARG A 22 11.79 -8.33 -5.66
CA ARG A 22 12.71 -9.47 -5.51
C ARG A 22 13.77 -9.20 -4.43
N GLU A 23 14.37 -8.01 -4.44
CA GLU A 23 15.37 -7.61 -3.45
C GLU A 23 14.77 -7.57 -2.03
N ALA A 24 13.57 -7.00 -1.87
CA ALA A 24 12.89 -6.94 -0.58
C ALA A 24 12.59 -8.34 -0.01
N ILE A 25 12.23 -9.30 -0.87
CA ILE A 25 12.05 -10.71 -0.50
C ILE A 25 13.39 -11.30 -0.05
N TYR A 26 14.44 -11.12 -0.84
CA TYR A 26 15.78 -11.64 -0.57
C TYR A 26 16.30 -11.16 0.80
N LEU A 27 16.26 -9.85 1.06
CA LEU A 27 16.70 -9.27 2.33
C LEU A 27 15.88 -9.79 3.52
N THR A 28 14.57 -9.99 3.33
CA THR A 28 13.73 -10.57 4.39
C THR A 28 14.12 -12.02 4.69
N ASP A 29 14.43 -12.82 3.66
CA ASP A 29 14.91 -14.19 3.82
C ASP A 29 16.28 -14.25 4.51
N GLU A 30 17.21 -13.34 4.19
CA GLU A 30 18.50 -13.21 4.88
C GLU A 30 18.29 -12.95 6.38
N ILE A 31 17.49 -11.94 6.74
CA ILE A 31 17.18 -11.60 8.15
C ILE A 31 16.59 -12.80 8.89
N LEU A 32 15.64 -13.51 8.26
CA LEU A 32 15.00 -14.68 8.86
C LEU A 32 15.97 -15.87 9.02
N SER A 33 16.89 -16.04 8.07
CA SER A 33 17.92 -17.10 8.12
C SER A 33 18.94 -16.82 9.22
N GLU A 34 19.47 -15.61 9.29
CA GLU A 34 20.43 -15.20 10.33
C GLU A 34 19.85 -15.36 11.75
N ALA A 35 18.60 -14.96 11.95
CA ALA A 35 17.91 -15.10 13.22
C ALA A 35 17.69 -16.56 13.64
N LYS A 36 17.61 -17.49 12.67
CA LYS A 36 17.46 -18.93 12.92
C LYS A 36 18.81 -19.57 13.28
N GLU A 37 19.88 -19.16 12.63
CA GLU A 37 21.23 -19.73 12.80
C GLU A 37 21.97 -19.17 14.01
N ASN A 38 21.72 -17.90 14.36
CA ASN A 38 22.42 -17.22 15.44
C ASN A 38 21.55 -17.08 16.69
N HIS A 39 21.75 -17.95 17.69
CA HIS A 39 21.02 -17.89 18.96
C HIS A 39 21.21 -16.58 19.76
N ARG A 40 22.17 -15.72 19.40
CA ARG A 40 22.33 -14.38 19.99
C ARG A 40 21.45 -13.32 19.31
N THR A 41 20.95 -13.60 18.11
CA THR A 41 20.11 -12.70 17.31
C THR A 41 18.70 -13.28 17.24
N GLN A 42 18.09 -13.55 18.40
CA GLN A 42 16.69 -13.97 18.42
C GLN A 42 15.79 -12.78 18.10
N LEU A 43 15.04 -12.89 17.02
CA LEU A 43 13.95 -11.96 16.73
C LEU A 43 12.83 -12.15 17.74
N ASP A 44 12.22 -11.04 18.15
CA ASP A 44 10.94 -11.09 18.84
C ASP A 44 9.93 -11.91 18.02
N PRO A 45 9.14 -12.81 18.64
CA PRO A 45 8.20 -13.67 17.91
C PRO A 45 7.21 -12.89 17.04
N THR A 46 6.79 -11.70 17.47
CA THR A 46 5.88 -10.83 16.72
C THR A 46 6.57 -10.25 15.49
N VAL A 47 7.81 -9.78 15.65
CA VAL A 47 8.64 -9.28 14.53
C VAL A 47 8.87 -10.39 13.51
N ARG A 48 9.22 -11.59 13.98
CA ARG A 48 9.40 -12.75 13.10
C ARG A 48 8.12 -13.10 12.35
N ALA A 49 6.96 -13.10 13.02
CA ALA A 49 5.68 -13.37 12.38
C ALA A 49 5.34 -12.33 11.30
N LYS A 50 5.59 -11.04 11.57
CA LYS A 50 5.42 -9.95 10.59
C LYS A 50 6.31 -10.14 9.36
N LEU A 51 7.59 -10.46 9.55
CA LEU A 51 8.53 -10.68 8.45
C LEU A 51 8.13 -11.88 7.58
N VAL A 52 7.77 -13.01 8.21
CA VAL A 52 7.31 -14.21 7.48
C VAL A 52 6.05 -13.91 6.69
N HIS A 53 5.05 -13.29 7.32
CA HIS A 53 3.80 -12.95 6.65
C HIS A 53 4.02 -11.99 5.47
N GLY A 54 4.78 -10.91 5.67
CA GLY A 54 5.10 -9.96 4.62
C GLY A 54 5.89 -10.59 3.47
N ARG A 55 6.84 -11.48 3.76
CA ARG A 55 7.59 -12.21 2.74
C ARG A 55 6.70 -13.16 1.94
N ASP A 56 5.87 -13.95 2.60
CA ASP A 56 4.99 -14.91 1.92
C ASP A 56 3.96 -14.20 1.03
N TRP A 57 3.46 -13.04 1.49
CA TRP A 57 2.65 -12.15 0.66
C TRP A 57 3.39 -11.67 -0.59
N ARG A 58 4.58 -11.06 -0.41
CA ARG A 58 5.41 -10.56 -1.52
C ARG A 58 5.75 -11.64 -2.53
N MET A 59 6.00 -12.87 -2.08
CA MET A 59 6.24 -14.02 -2.97
C MET A 59 5.02 -14.36 -3.83
N ARG A 60 3.81 -14.35 -3.26
CA ARG A 60 2.57 -14.57 -4.02
C ARG A 60 2.35 -13.48 -5.05
N TYR A 61 2.60 -12.23 -4.66
CA TYR A 61 2.44 -11.08 -5.55
C TYR A 61 3.50 -11.07 -6.66
N LEU A 62 4.76 -11.35 -6.35
CA LEU A 62 5.82 -11.48 -7.35
C LEU A 62 5.45 -12.53 -8.40
N LYS A 63 4.98 -13.70 -7.97
CA LYS A 63 4.53 -14.75 -8.88
C LYS A 63 3.37 -14.28 -9.76
N HIS A 64 2.40 -13.55 -9.21
CA HIS A 64 1.29 -12.99 -9.97
C HIS A 64 1.79 -12.08 -11.11
N LEU A 65 2.71 -11.17 -10.80
CA LEU A 65 3.28 -10.27 -11.80
C LEU A 65 4.11 -11.03 -12.86
N GLU A 66 4.91 -12.02 -12.44
CA GLU A 66 5.70 -12.86 -13.36
C GLU A 66 4.83 -13.72 -14.30
N GLU A 67 3.60 -14.04 -13.89
CA GLU A 67 2.60 -14.74 -14.72
C GLU A 67 1.79 -13.78 -15.62
N GLY A 68 2.13 -12.48 -15.64
CA GLY A 68 1.46 -11.45 -16.45
C GLY A 68 0.21 -10.86 -15.78
N GLY A 69 0.08 -11.02 -14.47
CA GLY A 69 -0.94 -10.36 -13.67
C GLY A 69 -0.70 -8.85 -13.55
N PRO A 70 -1.76 -8.04 -13.40
CA PRO A 70 -1.62 -6.59 -13.21
C PRO A 70 -1.03 -6.24 -11.84
N MET A 71 -0.59 -4.98 -11.72
CA MET A 71 -0.26 -4.39 -10.42
C MET A 71 -1.52 -4.32 -9.52
N LEU A 72 -1.30 -4.26 -8.20
CA LEU A 72 -2.38 -4.00 -7.26
C LEU A 72 -3.09 -2.69 -7.60
N GLU A 73 -4.41 -2.72 -7.54
CA GLU A 73 -5.22 -1.50 -7.62
C GLU A 73 -5.46 -0.93 -6.21
N ALA A 74 -5.91 0.32 -6.16
CA ALA A 74 -6.14 1.02 -4.89
C ALA A 74 -7.05 0.24 -3.91
N GLY A 75 -8.09 -0.44 -4.42
CA GLY A 75 -8.97 -1.26 -3.59
C GLY A 75 -8.28 -2.47 -2.95
N ASP A 76 -7.32 -3.07 -3.65
CA ASP A 76 -6.49 -4.16 -3.11
C ASP A 76 -5.58 -3.64 -2.01
N GLU A 77 -4.88 -2.53 -2.27
CA GLU A 77 -4.00 -1.88 -1.30
C GLU A 77 -4.76 -1.51 -0.03
N TRP A 78 -5.89 -0.82 -0.11
CA TRP A 78 -6.68 -0.45 1.07
C TRP A 78 -7.19 -1.68 1.84
N SER A 79 -7.57 -2.74 1.13
CA SER A 79 -8.03 -4.00 1.72
C SER A 79 -6.96 -4.68 2.57
N MET A 80 -5.68 -4.58 2.17
CA MET A 80 -4.57 -5.13 2.95
C MET A 80 -4.40 -4.48 4.32
N HIS A 81 -4.85 -3.22 4.45
CA HIS A 81 -4.69 -2.44 5.66
C HIS A 81 -5.99 -2.34 6.49
N GLN A 82 -6.99 -3.20 6.23
CA GLN A 82 -8.23 -3.23 7.01
C GLN A 82 -7.94 -3.45 8.50
N GLY A 83 -8.44 -2.55 9.34
CA GLY A 83 -8.25 -2.60 10.80
C GLY A 83 -6.89 -2.10 11.29
N HIS A 84 -6.05 -1.54 10.41
CA HIS A 84 -4.81 -0.87 10.80
C HIS A 84 -5.04 0.61 11.12
N ASP A 85 -4.11 1.19 11.89
CA ASP A 85 -4.02 2.64 12.11
C ASP A 85 -3.52 3.32 10.84
N LEU A 86 -4.41 4.09 10.21
CA LEU A 86 -4.16 4.84 8.98
C LEU A 86 -4.22 6.34 9.26
N ALA A 87 -3.30 7.07 8.64
CA ALA A 87 -3.25 8.53 8.72
C ALA A 87 -2.91 9.12 7.35
N ILE A 88 -3.44 10.29 7.06
CA ILE A 88 -3.03 11.06 5.90
C ILE A 88 -1.94 12.02 6.36
N GLU A 89 -0.76 11.97 5.74
CA GLU A 89 0.42 12.66 6.25
C GLU A 89 1.30 13.15 5.10
N TRP A 90 2.06 14.21 5.34
CA TRP A 90 3.14 14.61 4.45
C TRP A 90 4.33 13.65 4.55
N GLY A 91 5.07 13.52 3.46
CA GLY A 91 6.38 12.88 3.43
C GLY A 91 7.31 13.47 4.51
N TYR A 92 8.10 12.59 5.12
CA TYR A 92 8.98 12.94 6.24
C TYR A 92 10.42 13.17 5.82
N GLU A 93 10.80 12.66 4.65
CA GLU A 93 12.12 12.68 4.10
C GLU A 93 12.29 13.83 3.11
N VAL A 94 13.52 14.28 2.92
CA VAL A 94 13.80 15.41 2.00
C VAL A 94 13.36 15.10 0.56
N TRP A 95 13.34 13.82 0.17
CA TRP A 95 12.92 13.40 -1.17
C TRP A 95 11.41 13.21 -1.33
N ASP A 96 10.61 13.29 -0.26
CA ASP A 96 9.15 13.22 -0.29
C ASP A 96 8.45 14.41 0.41
N GLU A 97 9.18 15.48 0.75
CA GLU A 97 8.64 16.66 1.48
C GLU A 97 7.44 17.36 0.81
N ASN A 98 7.29 17.23 -0.52
CA ASN A 98 6.17 17.79 -1.29
C ASN A 98 5.13 16.73 -1.67
N ARG A 99 5.10 15.61 -0.96
CA ARG A 99 4.17 14.52 -1.20
C ARG A 99 3.24 14.34 -0.02
N ILE A 100 1.98 14.09 -0.31
CA ILE A 100 0.98 13.72 0.69
C ILE A 100 0.48 12.31 0.41
N GLY A 101 0.30 11.53 1.48
CA GLY A 101 0.03 10.11 1.32
C GLY A 101 -0.80 9.54 2.44
N LEU A 102 -1.31 8.33 2.19
CA LEU A 102 -1.93 7.48 3.19
C LEU A 102 -0.84 6.61 3.82
N ARG A 103 -0.50 6.90 5.07
CA ARG A 103 0.43 6.13 5.88
C ARG A 103 -0.31 5.06 6.68
N CYS A 104 0.20 3.84 6.66
CA CYS A 104 -0.17 2.82 7.62
C CYS A 104 0.84 2.77 8.76
N ARG A 105 0.50 3.40 9.89
CA ARG A 105 1.36 3.45 11.09
C ARG A 105 1.53 2.09 11.75
N SER A 106 0.58 1.17 11.55
CA SER A 106 0.68 -0.22 12.07
C SER A 106 1.72 -1.05 11.31
N CYS A 107 1.84 -0.84 10.00
CA CYS A 107 2.83 -1.47 9.15
C CYS A 107 4.16 -0.71 9.14
N ASP A 108 4.14 0.55 9.57
CA ASP A 108 5.21 1.51 9.33
C ASP A 108 5.54 1.56 7.83
N ASP A 109 4.50 1.66 6.99
CA ASP A 109 4.62 1.73 5.52
C ASP A 109 3.69 2.76 4.87
N TRP A 110 4.09 3.30 3.71
CA TRP A 110 3.26 4.17 2.88
C TRP A 110 2.36 3.27 2.04
N VAL A 111 1.04 3.44 2.18
CA VAL A 111 0.08 2.73 1.34
C VAL A 111 0.08 3.37 -0.04
N GLN A 112 -0.07 4.69 -0.07
CA GLN A 112 -0.08 5.51 -1.27
C GLN A 112 0.56 6.86 -0.98
N LEU A 113 1.27 7.42 -1.95
CA LEU A 113 1.96 8.70 -1.81
C LEU A 113 1.91 9.45 -3.14
N TYR A 114 1.46 10.70 -3.12
CA TYR A 114 1.21 11.49 -4.31
C TYR A 114 1.99 12.80 -4.27
N ASP A 115 2.59 13.17 -5.41
CA ASP A 115 3.16 14.50 -5.60
C ASP A 115 2.04 15.56 -5.53
N VAL A 116 2.26 16.62 -4.77
CA VAL A 116 1.35 17.76 -4.71
C VAL A 116 1.79 18.79 -5.75
N GLU A 117 1.06 18.88 -6.87
CA GLU A 117 1.26 19.92 -7.89
C GLU A 117 0.39 21.16 -7.60
N GLU A 118 0.88 22.36 -7.94
CA GLU A 118 0.23 23.64 -7.61
C GLU A 118 -1.06 23.95 -8.38
N SER A 119 -1.47 23.17 -9.39
CA SER A 119 -2.72 23.48 -10.11
C SER A 119 -3.32 22.31 -10.89
N SER A 120 -4.42 21.74 -10.38
CA SER A 120 -5.37 20.91 -11.13
C SER A 120 -6.77 21.51 -11.03
N SER A 121 -7.63 21.24 -12.03
CA SER A 121 -9.03 21.69 -12.05
C SER A 121 -10.04 20.58 -11.71
N ALA A 122 -9.54 19.36 -11.48
CA ALA A 122 -10.31 18.23 -10.95
C ALA A 122 -9.70 17.82 -9.61
N LEU A 123 -10.54 17.56 -8.59
CA LEU A 123 -10.09 17.09 -7.28
C LEU A 123 -9.34 15.77 -7.45
N SER A 124 -8.03 15.86 -7.37
CA SER A 124 -7.09 14.75 -7.31
C SER A 124 -7.15 14.07 -5.95
N VAL A 125 -6.64 12.84 -5.86
CA VAL A 125 -6.49 12.14 -4.56
C VAL A 125 -5.61 12.96 -3.61
N ALA A 126 -4.59 13.64 -4.14
CA ALA A 126 -3.74 14.54 -3.36
C ALA A 126 -4.53 15.70 -2.74
N GLU A 127 -5.44 16.35 -3.48
CA GLU A 127 -6.30 17.42 -2.95
C GLU A 127 -7.26 16.90 -1.87
N LEU A 128 -7.87 15.73 -2.07
CA LEU A 128 -8.68 15.09 -1.04
C LEU A 128 -7.86 14.79 0.23
N TYR A 129 -6.62 14.32 0.07
CA TYR A 129 -5.72 14.07 1.18
C TYR A 129 -5.34 15.37 1.91
N LEU A 130 -5.08 16.46 1.18
CA LEU A 130 -4.78 17.77 1.78
C LEU A 130 -5.92 18.28 2.65
N GLU A 131 -7.16 18.11 2.21
CA GLU A 131 -8.34 18.49 3.00
C GLU A 131 -8.51 17.65 4.27
N HIS A 132 -7.83 16.50 4.37
CA HIS A 132 -8.03 15.48 5.41
C HIS A 132 -6.76 15.12 6.18
N GLU A 133 -5.66 15.88 6.03
CA GLU A 133 -4.35 15.61 6.65
C GLU A 133 -4.43 15.35 8.18
N THR A 134 -5.32 16.03 8.88
CA THR A 134 -5.44 15.90 10.35
C THR A 134 -6.59 14.99 10.78
N HIS A 135 -7.28 14.37 9.83
CA HIS A 135 -8.45 13.56 10.11
C HIS A 135 -8.08 12.10 10.36
N THR A 136 -8.75 11.50 11.34
CA THR A 136 -8.79 10.04 11.47
C THR A 136 -9.54 9.43 10.30
N VAL A 137 -8.86 8.52 9.60
CA VAL A 137 -9.40 7.74 8.50
C VAL A 137 -9.28 6.26 8.79
N VAL A 138 -10.14 5.45 8.18
CA VAL A 138 -10.11 3.99 8.27
C VAL A 138 -10.29 3.40 6.89
N SER A 139 -9.65 2.26 6.64
CA SER A 139 -9.98 1.46 5.47
C SER A 139 -11.15 0.55 5.77
N TRP A 140 -12.01 0.38 4.79
CA TRP A 140 -13.15 -0.52 4.85
C TRP A 140 -13.14 -1.47 3.66
N ARG A 141 -13.78 -2.62 3.86
CA ARG A 141 -14.04 -3.60 2.82
C ARG A 141 -15.43 -4.18 2.99
N ARG A 142 -16.21 -4.16 1.91
CA ARG A 142 -17.60 -4.63 1.84
C ARG A 142 -17.76 -5.50 0.58
N GLY A 143 -17.48 -6.79 0.71
CA GLY A 143 -17.45 -7.71 -0.43
C GLY A 143 -16.26 -7.43 -1.36
N LEU A 144 -16.57 -7.13 -2.62
CA LEU A 144 -15.58 -6.77 -3.65
C LEU A 144 -15.36 -5.26 -3.77
N ASP A 145 -15.89 -4.47 -2.84
CA ASP A 145 -15.63 -3.04 -2.77
C ASP A 145 -14.78 -2.73 -1.54
N ALA A 146 -13.83 -1.81 -1.70
CA ALA A 146 -12.99 -1.30 -0.62
C ALA A 146 -12.78 0.20 -0.76
N GLY A 147 -12.38 0.84 0.33
CA GLY A 147 -12.22 2.29 0.33
C GLY A 147 -11.60 2.84 1.60
N ILE A 148 -11.53 4.16 1.64
CA ILE A 148 -11.11 4.95 2.80
C ILE A 148 -12.30 5.79 3.24
N GLU A 149 -12.66 5.70 4.52
CA GLU A 149 -13.66 6.53 5.17
C GLU A 149 -12.97 7.54 6.08
N CYS A 150 -13.42 8.79 6.05
CA CYS A 150 -13.06 9.78 7.06
C CYS A 150 -14.00 9.65 8.25
N VAL A 151 -13.46 9.18 9.37
CA VAL A 151 -14.20 9.13 10.63
C VAL A 151 -14.43 10.54 11.13
N THR A 152 -13.44 11.42 11.08
CA THR A 152 -13.53 12.79 11.65
C THR A 152 -14.66 13.60 11.03
N CYS A 153 -14.86 13.49 9.70
CA CYS A 153 -15.93 14.18 8.99
C CYS A 153 -17.33 13.57 9.23
N GLY A 154 -17.42 12.31 9.68
CA GLY A 154 -18.67 11.56 9.89
C GLY A 154 -18.86 10.97 11.29
N ALA A 155 -18.18 11.53 12.30
CA ALA A 155 -17.77 10.82 13.51
C ALA A 155 -18.85 10.47 14.54
N VAL A 156 -20.16 10.52 14.27
CA VAL A 156 -21.13 10.18 15.34
C VAL A 156 -22.15 9.10 15.00
N ASP A 157 -22.76 9.00 13.81
CA ASP A 157 -23.87 8.03 13.65
C ASP A 157 -24.09 7.39 12.25
N GLU A 158 -23.27 7.67 11.21
CA GLU A 158 -23.61 7.26 9.82
C GLU A 158 -22.41 6.77 8.97
N GLU A 159 -21.78 5.64 9.31
CA GLU A 159 -20.82 4.93 8.42
C GLU A 159 -19.68 5.80 7.80
N GLY A 160 -19.27 6.89 8.46
CA GLY A 160 -18.21 7.78 7.98
C GLY A 160 -18.54 8.51 6.66
N PHE A 161 -17.73 9.50 6.28
CA PHE A 161 -17.78 10.06 4.93
C PHE A 161 -16.81 9.28 4.03
N PRO A 162 -17.28 8.58 2.98
CA PRO A 162 -16.38 7.86 2.09
C PRO A 162 -15.54 8.86 1.30
N LEU A 163 -14.22 8.84 1.54
CA LEU A 163 -13.27 9.67 0.80
C LEU A 163 -12.98 9.06 -0.56
N LEU A 164 -12.74 7.75 -0.58
CA LEU A 164 -12.32 7.00 -1.75
C LEU A 164 -12.99 5.63 -1.74
N GLY A 165 -13.23 5.10 -2.94
CA GLY A 165 -13.77 3.76 -3.14
C GLY A 165 -13.32 3.18 -4.47
N ALA A 166 -13.01 1.89 -4.48
CA ALA A 166 -12.52 1.15 -5.64
C ALA A 166 -12.87 -0.34 -5.50
N PRO A 167 -13.02 -1.05 -6.63
CA PRO A 167 -13.19 -2.50 -6.58
C PRO A 167 -11.90 -3.18 -6.07
N VAL A 168 -12.08 -4.34 -5.46
CA VAL A 168 -11.03 -5.30 -5.12
C VAL A 168 -10.89 -6.28 -6.28
N SER A 169 -9.66 -6.52 -6.73
CA SER A 169 -9.39 -7.43 -7.84
C SER A 169 -9.75 -8.87 -7.47
N ALA A 170 -10.23 -9.62 -8.46
CA ALA A 170 -10.61 -11.01 -8.26
C ALA A 170 -9.42 -11.90 -7.83
N TRP A 171 -8.22 -11.59 -8.33
CA TRP A 171 -7.01 -12.27 -7.89
C TRP A 171 -6.75 -12.00 -6.40
N PHE A 172 -6.73 -10.73 -5.99
CA PHE A 172 -6.49 -10.36 -4.61
C PHE A 172 -7.51 -11.00 -3.66
N ASP A 173 -8.81 -10.90 -4.00
CA ASP A 173 -9.87 -11.52 -3.19
C ASP A 173 -9.64 -13.02 -3.01
N SER A 174 -9.26 -13.72 -4.08
CA SER A 174 -9.01 -15.17 -4.04
C SER A 174 -7.83 -15.58 -3.16
N VAL A 175 -6.77 -14.77 -3.09
CA VAL A 175 -5.55 -15.10 -2.36
C VAL A 175 -5.51 -14.56 -0.93
N TRP A 176 -6.29 -13.50 -0.65
CA TRP A 176 -6.37 -12.85 0.66
C TRP A 176 -7.43 -13.48 1.56
N ASN A 177 -8.55 -13.96 0.98
CA ASN A 177 -9.65 -14.59 1.73
C ASN A 177 -9.78 -16.12 1.53
N GLY A 178 -9.08 -16.70 0.55
CA GLY A 178 -9.07 -18.14 0.27
C GLY A 178 -8.01 -18.90 1.07
#